data_AF-A0A3S4B424-F1
#
_entry.id   AF-A0A3S4B424-F1
#
_cell.length_a   1.000
_cell.length_b   1.000
_cell.length_c   1.000
_cell.angle_alpha   90.00
_cell.angle_beta   90.00
_cell.angle_gamma   90.00
#
_symmetry.space_group_name_H-M   'P 1'
#
loop_
_entity.id
_entity.type
_entity.pdbx_description
1 polymer ?
#
loop_
_entity_poly.entity_id
_entity_poly.type
_entity_poly.pdbx_seq_one_letter_code
_entity_poly.pdbx_strand_id
1 'polypeptide(L)'
;MQSREVPYFSQWESPGMTLPLLAEGPSALHRDPLWRNSGAETIEDYARWAVNACGMACLKMILAARGEIHPTLELARACTAYGGYVVNEIDGSIKGLIYEPFVRFVSDRFNLSAETMTNVDAAMVTGLFLRWRYFIASVHPGIRWPEREPPSKGGHLVLVTAASPSEIRFHNPSGHDRQSQANVTLPLAAFDRYFARRSIAVGFHP
;
A
#
# COMPACT_ATOMS: atom_id res chain seq x y z
N MET A 1 -7.82 25.01 1.03
CA MET A 1 -6.48 24.37 0.86
C MET A 1 -6.49 23.59 -0.44
N GLN A 2 -5.66 23.97 -1.42
CA GLN A 2 -5.50 23.17 -2.62
C GLN A 2 -5.02 21.77 -2.20
N SER A 3 -5.82 20.76 -2.49
CA SER A 3 -5.41 19.36 -2.31
C SER A 3 -4.25 19.11 -3.25
N ARG A 4 -3.00 19.10 -2.75
CA ARG A 4 -1.88 18.53 -3.50
C ARG A 4 -2.26 17.10 -3.89
N GLU A 5 -2.24 16.82 -5.18
CA GLU A 5 -2.48 15.49 -5.71
C GLU A 5 -1.45 14.53 -5.11
N VAL A 6 -1.91 13.37 -4.66
CA VAL A 6 -1.02 12.35 -4.08
C VAL A 6 -0.30 11.66 -5.24
N PRO A 7 1.04 11.70 -5.32
CA PRO A 7 1.77 10.99 -6.36
C PRO A 7 1.52 9.48 -6.28
N TYR A 8 1.53 8.81 -7.42
CA TYR A 8 1.44 7.35 -7.48
C TYR A 8 2.83 6.72 -7.42
N PHE A 9 2.99 5.68 -6.60
CA PHE A 9 4.12 4.77 -6.63
C PHE A 9 3.62 3.32 -6.61
N SER A 10 4.18 2.50 -7.50
CA SER A 10 3.92 1.06 -7.48
C SER A 10 4.66 0.41 -6.31
N GLN A 11 4.18 -0.77 -5.89
CA GLN A 11 4.87 -1.63 -4.93
C GLN A 11 6.22 -2.10 -5.47
N TRP A 12 6.33 -2.21 -6.78
CA TRP A 12 7.57 -2.49 -7.50
C TRP A 12 8.08 -1.18 -8.09
N GLU A 13 9.41 -1.01 -8.20
CA GLU A 13 9.97 0.26 -8.69
C GLU A 13 9.56 0.53 -10.15
N SER A 14 9.37 -0.52 -10.95
CA SER A 14 8.71 -0.41 -12.26
C SER A 14 7.22 -0.75 -12.18
N PRO A 15 6.30 0.20 -12.49
CA PRO A 15 4.85 -0.06 -12.47
C PRO A 15 4.39 -1.17 -13.43
N GLY A 16 5.20 -1.51 -14.43
CA GLY A 16 4.92 -2.58 -15.39
C GLY A 16 5.18 -4.00 -14.86
N MET A 17 5.70 -4.17 -13.64
CA MET A 17 6.09 -5.48 -13.11
C MET A 17 4.92 -6.38 -12.70
N THR A 18 3.71 -5.85 -12.57
CA THR A 18 2.53 -6.61 -12.15
C THR A 18 2.27 -7.83 -13.02
N LEU A 19 2.22 -7.67 -14.34
CA LEU A 19 1.92 -8.78 -15.26
C LEU A 19 3.05 -9.82 -15.31
N PRO A 20 4.34 -9.45 -15.42
CA PRO A 20 5.45 -10.39 -15.25
C PRO A 20 5.37 -11.20 -13.95
N LEU A 21 5.05 -10.57 -12.82
CA LEU A 21 4.96 -11.27 -11.54
C LEU A 21 3.79 -12.25 -11.48
N LEU A 22 2.67 -11.92 -12.10
CA LEU A 22 1.53 -12.82 -12.19
C LEU A 22 1.81 -14.03 -13.08
N ALA A 23 2.62 -13.85 -14.12
CA ALA A 23 2.97 -14.90 -15.08
C ALA A 23 4.12 -15.81 -14.58
N GLU A 24 5.15 -15.23 -13.96
CA GLU A 24 6.42 -15.92 -13.67
C GLU A 24 6.73 -16.01 -12.17
N GLY A 25 5.87 -15.43 -11.33
CA GLY A 25 6.10 -15.32 -9.89
C GLY A 25 7.21 -14.32 -9.53
N PRO A 26 7.72 -14.39 -8.28
CA PRO A 26 8.75 -13.47 -7.79
C PRO A 26 10.05 -13.43 -8.61
N SER A 27 10.32 -14.48 -9.41
CA SER A 27 11.49 -14.55 -10.28
C SER A 27 11.58 -13.36 -11.25
N ALA A 28 10.43 -12.84 -11.70
CA ALA A 28 10.36 -11.69 -12.60
C ALA A 28 11.03 -10.42 -12.02
N LEU A 29 11.09 -10.25 -10.70
CA LEU A 29 11.71 -9.08 -10.06
C LEU A 29 13.21 -8.97 -10.34
N HIS A 30 13.88 -10.06 -10.73
CA HIS A 30 15.27 -10.04 -11.19
C HIS A 30 15.45 -9.33 -12.54
N ARG A 31 14.37 -8.86 -13.15
CA ARG A 31 14.39 -8.08 -14.40
C ARG A 31 13.74 -6.71 -14.27
N ASP A 32 13.36 -6.28 -13.06
CA ASP A 32 12.85 -4.93 -12.85
C ASP A 32 13.95 -3.91 -13.15
N PRO A 33 13.86 -3.07 -14.20
CA PRO A 33 14.95 -2.18 -14.57
C PRO A 33 15.22 -1.07 -13.55
N LEU A 34 14.26 -0.78 -12.66
CA LEU A 34 14.33 0.30 -11.69
C LEU A 34 14.60 -0.17 -10.27
N TRP A 35 14.92 -1.45 -10.06
CA TRP A 35 15.09 -2.05 -8.73
C TRP A 35 16.02 -1.24 -7.81
N ARG A 36 17.07 -0.61 -8.36
CA ARG A 36 18.04 0.19 -7.58
C ARG A 36 17.41 1.39 -6.88
N ASN A 37 16.32 1.94 -7.41
CA ASN A 37 15.60 3.06 -6.81
C ASN A 37 14.89 2.69 -5.50
N SER A 38 14.74 1.39 -5.23
CA SER A 38 14.14 0.89 -3.99
C SER A 38 15.01 1.08 -2.75
N GLY A 39 16.33 1.27 -2.93
CA GLY A 39 17.32 1.23 -1.85
C GLY A 39 17.78 -0.19 -1.49
N ALA A 40 17.47 -1.19 -2.33
CA ALA A 40 18.04 -2.54 -2.19
C ALA A 40 19.55 -2.56 -2.46
N GLU A 41 20.26 -3.43 -1.75
CA GLU A 41 21.71 -3.62 -1.94
C GLU A 41 22.00 -4.44 -3.20
N THR A 42 21.19 -5.47 -3.45
CA THR A 42 21.27 -6.33 -4.63
C THR A 42 19.89 -6.55 -5.23
N ILE A 43 19.84 -7.14 -6.42
CA ILE A 43 18.57 -7.44 -7.07
C ILE A 43 17.83 -8.61 -6.40
N GLU A 44 18.57 -9.54 -5.78
CA GLU A 44 18.03 -10.63 -4.97
C GLU A 44 17.39 -10.07 -3.70
N ASP A 45 18.04 -9.10 -3.06
CA ASP A 45 17.50 -8.37 -1.92
C ASP A 45 16.20 -7.63 -2.30
N TYR A 46 16.21 -6.96 -3.46
CA TYR A 46 15.00 -6.35 -4.01
C TYR A 46 13.87 -7.37 -4.22
N ALA A 47 14.16 -8.48 -4.91
CA ALA A 47 13.19 -9.51 -5.23
C ALA A 47 12.57 -10.12 -3.96
N ARG A 48 13.37 -10.29 -2.91
CA ARG A 48 12.93 -10.80 -1.60
C ARG A 48 11.94 -9.84 -0.91
N TRP A 49 12.26 -8.54 -0.87
CA TRP A 49 11.46 -7.57 -0.12
C TRP A 49 10.25 -7.03 -0.88
N ALA A 50 10.37 -6.81 -2.19
CA ALA A 50 9.39 -6.06 -2.96
C ALA A 50 8.00 -6.72 -3.02
N VAL A 51 7.92 -8.06 -2.89
CA VAL A 51 6.64 -8.78 -2.83
C VAL A 51 5.79 -8.44 -1.60
N ASN A 52 6.38 -7.82 -0.56
CA ASN A 52 5.70 -7.41 0.68
C ASN A 52 5.65 -5.88 0.89
N ALA A 53 6.03 -5.09 -0.12
CA ALA A 53 6.20 -3.64 -0.01
C ALA A 53 4.92 -2.80 -0.24
N CYS A 54 3.74 -3.38 -0.47
CA CYS A 54 2.52 -2.60 -0.76
C CYS A 54 2.18 -1.54 0.31
N GLY A 55 2.39 -1.86 1.59
CA GLY A 55 2.21 -0.90 2.69
C GLY A 55 3.24 0.24 2.67
N MET A 56 4.50 -0.07 2.37
CA MET A 56 5.55 0.95 2.22
C MET A 56 5.37 1.81 0.98
N ALA A 57 4.83 1.27 -0.11
CA ALA A 57 4.42 2.06 -1.27
C ALA A 57 3.31 3.05 -0.89
N CYS A 58 2.33 2.63 -0.07
CA CYS A 58 1.32 3.53 0.47
C CYS A 58 1.93 4.64 1.33
N LEU A 59 2.88 4.31 2.22
CA LEU A 59 3.60 5.31 3.00
C LEU A 59 4.41 6.27 2.12
N LYS A 60 5.14 5.75 1.13
CA LYS A 60 5.92 6.56 0.16
C LYS A 60 5.03 7.57 -0.55
N MET A 61 3.84 7.17 -0.99
CA MET A 61 2.85 8.08 -1.60
C MET A 61 2.37 9.17 -0.62
N ILE A 62 2.11 8.82 0.64
CA ILE A 62 1.71 9.79 1.68
C ILE A 62 2.82 10.82 1.94
N LEU A 63 4.07 10.37 2.10
CA LEU A 63 5.23 11.23 2.32
C LEU A 63 5.52 12.12 1.11
N ALA A 64 5.39 11.55 -0.10
CA ALA A 64 5.55 12.30 -1.34
C ALA A 64 4.53 13.45 -1.47
N ALA A 65 3.30 13.27 -0.97
CA ALA A 65 2.27 14.31 -0.98
C ALA A 65 2.64 15.55 -0.14
N ARG A 66 3.55 15.42 0.84
CA ARG A 66 4.13 16.55 1.59
C ARG A 66 5.53 16.97 1.12
N GLY A 67 6.06 16.34 0.07
CA GLY A 67 7.33 16.72 -0.57
C GLY A 67 8.54 15.85 -0.19
N GLU A 68 8.34 14.72 0.49
CA GLU A 68 9.41 13.80 0.91
C GLU A 68 9.40 12.52 0.06
N ILE A 69 10.50 12.23 -0.61
CA ILE A 69 10.67 10.99 -1.38
C ILE A 69 11.66 10.08 -0.65
N HIS A 70 11.24 8.85 -0.36
CA HIS A 70 12.06 7.83 0.27
C HIS A 70 12.10 6.54 -0.56
N PRO A 71 13.24 5.84 -0.62
CA PRO A 71 13.33 4.51 -1.21
C PRO A 71 12.45 3.51 -0.46
N THR A 72 11.72 2.67 -1.20
CA THR A 72 10.64 1.83 -0.64
C THR A 72 11.17 0.77 0.34
N LEU A 73 12.34 0.20 0.08
CA LEU A 73 12.94 -0.85 0.91
C LEU A 73 13.68 -0.27 2.12
N GLU A 74 14.17 0.97 2.05
CA GLU A 74 14.64 1.67 3.25
C GLU A 74 13.50 1.91 4.24
N LEU A 75 12.31 2.30 3.77
CA LEU A 75 11.11 2.39 4.61
C LEU A 75 10.77 1.02 5.23
N ALA A 76 10.83 -0.06 4.44
CA ALA A 76 10.54 -1.42 4.93
C ALA A 76 11.51 -1.85 6.04
N ARG A 77 12.82 -1.64 5.86
CA ARG A 77 13.85 -1.96 6.85
C ARG A 77 13.69 -1.12 8.11
N ALA A 78 13.45 0.17 7.97
CA ALA A 78 13.21 1.04 9.12
C ALA A 78 11.96 0.61 9.90
N CYS A 79 10.88 0.25 9.20
CA CYS A 79 9.67 -0.30 9.82
C CYS A 79 9.91 -1.66 10.49
N THR A 80 10.80 -2.49 9.94
CA THR A 80 11.23 -3.77 10.55
C THR A 80 11.81 -3.55 11.94
N ALA A 81 12.60 -2.48 12.16
CA ALA A 81 13.17 -2.17 13.48
C ALA A 81 12.10 -1.86 14.55
N TYR A 82 10.87 -1.50 14.13
CA TYR A 82 9.72 -1.32 15.02
C TYR A 82 8.89 -2.59 15.20
N GLY A 83 9.20 -3.66 14.45
CA GLY A 83 8.42 -4.89 14.37
C GLY A 83 7.35 -4.89 13.29
N GLY A 84 7.36 -3.93 12.35
CA GLY A 84 6.37 -3.84 11.27
C GLY A 84 6.50 -4.91 10.19
N TYR A 85 7.67 -5.52 10.09
CA TYR A 85 7.91 -6.71 9.28
C TYR A 85 8.64 -7.75 10.12
N VAL A 86 8.37 -9.02 9.85
CA VAL A 86 9.07 -10.14 10.48
C VAL A 86 9.66 -11.00 9.38
N VAL A 87 10.98 -11.15 9.43
CA VAL A 87 11.76 -12.01 8.54
C VAL A 87 11.85 -13.39 9.18
N ASN A 88 11.50 -14.42 8.42
CA ASN A 88 11.76 -15.80 8.80
C ASN A 88 13.22 -16.13 8.46
N GLU A 89 14.02 -16.45 9.48
CA GLU A 89 15.44 -16.76 9.31
C GLU A 89 15.70 -18.12 8.64
N ILE A 90 14.70 -19.02 8.59
CA ILE A 90 14.86 -20.37 8.02
C ILE A 90 14.75 -20.34 6.50
N ASP A 91 13.69 -19.72 5.98
CA ASP A 91 13.36 -19.73 4.54
C ASP A 91 13.47 -18.34 3.89
N GLY A 92 13.82 -17.32 4.68
CA GLY A 92 13.96 -15.95 4.22
C GLY A 92 12.65 -15.22 3.92
N SER A 93 11.48 -15.86 4.11
CA SER A 93 10.17 -15.26 3.86
C SER A 93 9.89 -14.09 4.79
N ILE A 94 9.08 -13.14 4.33
CA ILE A 94 8.76 -11.93 5.08
C ILE A 94 7.25 -11.88 5.26
N LYS A 95 6.80 -11.77 6.51
CA LYS A 95 5.37 -11.58 6.82
C LYS A 95 4.94 -10.18 6.39
N GLY A 96 3.73 -10.06 5.84
CA GLY A 96 3.16 -8.77 5.46
C GLY A 96 3.09 -7.78 6.62
N LEU A 97 2.91 -6.49 6.28
CA LEU A 97 2.98 -5.38 7.22
C LEU A 97 2.07 -5.59 8.45
N ILE A 98 2.65 -5.47 9.65
CA ILE A 98 1.94 -5.52 10.94
C ILE A 98 1.54 -4.08 11.33
N TYR A 99 0.25 -3.84 11.54
CA TYR A 99 -0.30 -2.47 11.58
C TYR A 99 0.09 -1.69 12.83
N GLU A 100 0.06 -2.32 14.00
CA GLU A 100 0.35 -1.62 15.26
C GLU A 100 1.82 -1.13 15.33
N PRO A 101 2.83 -1.97 15.02
CA PRO A 101 4.20 -1.49 14.84
C PRO A 101 4.35 -0.41 13.76
N PHE A 102 3.61 -0.52 12.66
CA PHE A 102 3.62 0.49 11.60
C PHE A 102 3.09 1.84 12.09
N VAL A 103 2.00 1.87 12.86
CA VAL A 103 1.43 3.09 13.44
C VAL A 103 2.47 3.80 14.32
N ARG A 104 3.15 3.04 15.20
CA ARG A 104 4.25 3.57 16.01
C ARG A 104 5.39 4.11 15.15
N PHE A 105 5.83 3.35 14.15
CA PHE A 105 6.90 3.75 13.23
C PHE A 105 6.61 5.07 12.52
N VAL A 106 5.40 5.26 11.98
CA VAL A 106 5.07 6.48 11.23
C VAL A 106 4.90 7.69 12.14
N SER A 107 4.41 7.49 13.36
CA SER A 107 4.38 8.52 14.40
C SER A 107 5.80 8.96 14.76
N ASP A 108 6.65 8.02 15.18
CA ASP A 108 7.97 8.34 15.74
C ASP A 108 8.94 8.87 14.68
N ARG A 109 8.96 8.30 13.47
CA ARG A 109 9.95 8.65 12.43
C ARG A 109 9.48 9.83 11.58
N PHE A 110 8.19 9.93 11.29
CA PHE A 110 7.68 10.89 10.30
C PHE A 110 6.77 11.94 10.88
N ASN A 111 6.49 11.92 12.19
CA ASN A 111 5.52 12.79 12.83
C ASN A 111 4.19 12.75 12.06
N LEU A 112 3.67 11.54 11.83
CA LEU A 112 2.36 11.28 11.24
C LEU A 112 1.40 10.78 12.33
N SER A 113 0.18 11.32 12.36
CA SER A 113 -0.86 10.72 13.17
C SER A 113 -1.37 9.48 12.43
N ALA A 114 -1.49 8.36 13.13
CA ALA A 114 -2.02 7.13 12.55
C ALA A 114 -2.79 6.29 13.57
N GLU A 115 -3.77 5.52 13.11
CA GLU A 115 -4.59 4.64 13.95
C GLU A 115 -4.97 3.37 13.17
N THR A 116 -4.84 2.22 13.83
CA THR A 116 -5.36 0.95 13.30
C THR A 116 -6.88 0.92 13.47
N MET A 117 -7.60 0.70 12.37
CA MET A 117 -9.05 0.55 12.39
C MET A 117 -9.45 -0.85 11.93
N THR A 118 -10.27 -1.51 12.73
CA THR A 118 -10.81 -2.85 12.44
C THR A 118 -12.34 -2.81 12.48
N ASN A 119 -12.98 -3.76 11.79
CA ASN A 119 -14.43 -3.82 11.64
C ASN A 119 -15.03 -2.54 11.02
N VAL A 120 -14.28 -1.91 10.12
CA VAL A 120 -14.73 -0.71 9.40
C VAL A 120 -15.62 -1.14 8.24
N ASP A 121 -16.87 -0.68 8.24
CA ASP A 121 -17.73 -0.71 7.05
C ASP A 121 -17.21 0.29 6.02
N ALA A 122 -17.18 -0.10 4.75
CA ALA A 122 -16.85 0.78 3.64
C ALA A 122 -17.72 2.05 3.65
N ALA A 123 -18.99 1.96 4.05
CA ALA A 123 -19.91 3.10 4.16
C ALA A 123 -19.46 4.15 5.20
N MET A 124 -18.71 3.73 6.23
CA MET A 124 -18.21 4.65 7.26
C MET A 124 -16.96 5.42 6.83
N VAL A 125 -16.25 4.96 5.79
CA VAL A 125 -14.97 5.56 5.35
C VAL A 125 -15.13 7.05 5.03
N THR A 126 -16.23 7.44 4.40
CA THR A 126 -16.53 8.85 4.09
C THR A 126 -16.58 9.73 5.33
N GLY A 127 -17.19 9.27 6.42
CA GLY A 127 -17.23 10.03 7.68
C GLY A 127 -15.87 10.11 8.37
N LEU A 128 -15.01 9.11 8.19
CA LEU A 128 -13.67 9.09 8.76
C LEU A 128 -12.74 10.13 8.09
N PHE A 129 -13.00 10.51 6.83
CA PHE A 129 -12.27 11.58 6.14
C PHE A 129 -12.47 12.98 6.75
N LEU A 130 -13.43 13.16 7.66
CA LEU A 130 -13.56 14.40 8.44
C LEU A 130 -12.40 14.59 9.44
N ARG A 131 -11.74 13.50 9.82
CA ARG A 131 -10.66 13.49 10.83
C ARG A 131 -9.31 13.05 10.26
N TRP A 132 -9.34 12.24 9.21
CA TRP A 132 -8.16 11.60 8.64
C TRP A 132 -8.00 11.97 7.18
N ARG A 133 -6.76 12.05 6.71
CA ARG A 133 -6.46 12.48 5.34
C ARG A 133 -6.34 11.31 4.38
N TYR A 134 -5.92 10.15 4.87
CA TYR A 134 -5.65 8.96 4.07
C TYR A 134 -6.10 7.70 4.80
N PHE A 135 -6.40 6.64 4.04
CA PHE A 135 -6.55 5.29 4.61
C PHE A 135 -5.72 4.30 3.82
N ILE A 136 -4.88 3.54 4.50
CA ILE A 136 -4.22 2.37 3.94
C ILE A 136 -5.17 1.19 4.17
N ALA A 137 -5.92 0.81 3.14
CA ALA A 137 -6.99 -0.19 3.24
C ALA A 137 -6.50 -1.59 2.87
N SER A 138 -6.87 -2.58 3.69
CA SER A 138 -6.61 -4.00 3.41
C SER A 138 -7.63 -4.55 2.43
N VAL A 139 -7.18 -4.91 1.23
CA VAL A 139 -8.03 -5.45 0.16
C VAL A 139 -7.43 -6.74 -0.38
N HIS A 140 -8.23 -7.53 -1.09
CA HIS A 140 -7.71 -8.64 -1.88
C HIS A 140 -7.01 -8.11 -3.15
N PRO A 141 -5.82 -8.63 -3.52
CA PRO A 141 -5.05 -8.15 -4.67
C PRO A 141 -5.80 -8.23 -6.01
N GLY A 142 -6.81 -9.11 -6.10
CA GLY A 142 -7.72 -9.22 -7.25
C GLY A 142 -8.52 -7.95 -7.57
N ILE A 143 -8.53 -6.93 -6.69
CA ILE A 143 -9.17 -5.62 -6.94
C ILE A 143 -8.67 -4.93 -8.21
N ARG A 144 -7.51 -5.34 -8.74
CA ARG A 144 -7.00 -4.90 -10.05
C ARG A 144 -7.89 -5.33 -11.23
N TRP A 145 -8.83 -6.26 -11.01
CA TRP A 145 -9.91 -6.66 -11.94
C TRP A 145 -11.26 -6.58 -11.23
N PRO A 146 -11.85 -5.37 -11.10
CA PRO A 146 -13.06 -5.12 -10.32
C PRO A 146 -14.29 -5.95 -10.76
N GLU A 147 -14.29 -6.46 -11.99
CA GLU A 147 -15.34 -7.29 -12.55
C GLU A 147 -15.35 -8.74 -12.04
N ARG A 148 -14.29 -9.18 -11.34
CA ARG A 148 -14.11 -10.56 -10.88
C ARG A 148 -14.43 -10.70 -9.39
N GLU A 149 -15.11 -11.77 -9.00
CA GLU A 149 -15.34 -12.06 -7.59
C GLU A 149 -14.02 -12.51 -6.91
N PRO A 150 -13.62 -11.91 -5.78
CA PRO A 150 -12.41 -12.34 -5.08
C PRO A 150 -12.66 -13.65 -4.30
N PRO A 151 -11.69 -14.57 -4.25
CA PRO A 151 -11.82 -15.81 -3.48
C PRO A 151 -11.77 -15.56 -1.96
N SER A 152 -11.23 -14.42 -1.52
CA SER A 152 -11.12 -14.01 -0.12
C SER A 152 -10.95 -12.50 -0.01
N LYS A 153 -10.83 -11.97 1.21
CA LYS A 153 -10.59 -10.53 1.47
C LYS A 153 -9.22 -10.31 2.11
N GLY A 154 -8.54 -9.22 1.74
CA GLY A 154 -7.24 -8.83 2.31
C GLY A 154 -6.04 -9.50 1.63
N GLY A 155 -4.85 -9.30 2.20
CA GLY A 155 -3.58 -9.77 1.64
C GLY A 155 -2.85 -8.74 0.76
N HIS A 156 -3.48 -7.60 0.47
CA HIS A 156 -2.88 -6.45 -0.22
C HIS A 156 -3.29 -5.13 0.45
N LEU A 157 -2.51 -4.07 0.23
CA LEU A 157 -2.77 -2.74 0.75
C LEU A 157 -2.88 -1.73 -0.40
N VAL A 158 -3.91 -0.88 -0.33
CA VAL A 158 -4.14 0.25 -1.24
C VAL A 158 -4.27 1.55 -0.45
N LEU A 159 -3.91 2.66 -1.08
CA LEU A 159 -4.02 3.99 -0.46
C LEU A 159 -5.30 4.68 -0.93
N VAL A 160 -6.30 4.72 -0.06
CA VAL A 160 -7.53 5.49 -0.29
C VAL A 160 -7.25 6.97 -0.08
N THR A 161 -7.59 7.77 -1.09
CA THR A 161 -7.33 9.22 -1.14
C THR A 161 -8.61 10.05 -1.12
N ALA A 162 -9.77 9.46 -1.40
CA ALA A 162 -11.08 10.07 -1.22
C ALA A 162 -12.18 9.00 -1.13
N ALA A 163 -13.30 9.35 -0.51
CA ALA A 163 -14.52 8.56 -0.52
C ALA A 163 -15.75 9.48 -0.55
N SER A 164 -16.81 8.99 -1.18
CA SER A 164 -18.16 9.55 -1.14
C SER A 164 -19.13 8.45 -0.67
N PRO A 165 -20.42 8.77 -0.44
CA PRO A 165 -21.40 7.74 -0.11
C PRO A 165 -21.56 6.63 -1.16
N SER A 166 -21.20 6.90 -2.43
CA SER A 166 -21.38 5.96 -3.54
C SER A 166 -20.07 5.37 -4.10
N GLU A 167 -18.95 6.07 -3.93
CA GLU A 167 -17.69 5.73 -4.60
C GLU A 167 -16.48 5.90 -3.68
N ILE A 168 -15.42 5.17 -4.00
CA ILE A 168 -14.14 5.27 -3.31
C ILE A 168 -13.02 5.42 -4.33
N ARG A 169 -12.08 6.32 -4.04
CA ARG A 169 -10.91 6.60 -4.87
C ARG A 169 -9.63 6.21 -4.16
N PHE A 170 -8.77 5.45 -4.84
CA PHE A 170 -7.53 4.93 -4.28
C PHE A 170 -6.40 4.81 -5.30
N HIS A 171 -5.18 4.78 -4.79
CA HIS A 171 -4.00 4.29 -5.50
C HIS A 171 -3.78 2.83 -5.16
N ASN A 172 -3.57 2.00 -6.17
CA ASN A 172 -3.29 0.58 -6.06
C ASN A 172 -1.84 0.28 -6.45
N PRO A 173 -0.96 0.04 -5.47
CA PRO A 173 0.46 -0.24 -5.73
C PRO A 173 0.71 -1.45 -6.64
N SER A 174 -0.26 -2.37 -6.75
CA SER A 174 -0.14 -3.59 -7.55
C SER A 174 -1.09 -3.60 -8.77
N GLY A 175 -1.46 -2.42 -9.28
CA GLY A 175 -2.23 -2.25 -10.50
C GLY A 175 -1.46 -2.73 -11.74
N HIS A 176 -2.14 -3.36 -12.69
CA HIS A 176 -1.51 -3.98 -13.86
C HIS A 176 -1.50 -3.08 -15.11
N ASP A 177 -2.27 -2.00 -15.08
CA ASP A 177 -2.37 -1.00 -16.13
C ASP A 177 -2.67 0.38 -15.51
N ARG A 178 -2.70 1.43 -16.31
CA ARG A 178 -2.93 2.79 -15.79
C ARG A 178 -4.27 2.94 -15.06
N GLN A 179 -5.31 2.25 -15.53
CA GLN A 179 -6.66 2.35 -14.97
C GLN A 179 -6.79 1.67 -13.60
N SER A 180 -5.98 0.64 -13.34
CA SER A 180 -5.94 -0.08 -12.08
C SER A 180 -4.82 0.37 -11.14
N GLN A 181 -4.06 1.41 -11.48
CA GLN A 181 -2.91 1.92 -10.70
C GLN A 181 -3.24 3.17 -9.89
N ALA A 182 -3.50 4.30 -10.56
CA ALA A 182 -3.60 5.60 -9.92
C ALA A 182 -5.02 6.17 -10.01
N ASN A 183 -5.49 6.81 -8.93
CA ASN A 183 -6.80 7.45 -8.84
C ASN A 183 -7.95 6.52 -9.27
N VAL A 184 -7.81 5.21 -9.02
CA VAL A 184 -8.81 4.19 -9.32
C VAL A 184 -10.07 4.54 -8.56
N THR A 185 -11.18 4.67 -9.26
CA THR A 185 -12.49 4.98 -8.66
C THR A 185 -13.41 3.79 -8.88
N LEU A 186 -13.98 3.27 -7.80
CA LEU A 186 -14.94 2.16 -7.84
C LEU A 186 -16.21 2.53 -7.07
N PRO A 187 -17.37 1.98 -7.48
CA PRO A 187 -18.54 1.95 -6.62
C PRO A 187 -18.18 1.32 -5.28
N LEU A 188 -18.71 1.87 -4.19
CA LEU A 188 -18.38 1.44 -2.84
C LEU A 188 -18.69 -0.05 -2.61
N ALA A 189 -19.81 -0.53 -3.16
CA ALA A 189 -20.20 -1.92 -3.12
C ALA A 189 -19.21 -2.84 -3.85
N ALA A 190 -18.61 -2.38 -4.95
CA ALA A 190 -17.59 -3.15 -5.67
C ALA A 190 -16.28 -3.23 -4.86
N PHE A 191 -15.89 -2.13 -4.20
CA PHE A 191 -14.73 -2.11 -3.31
C PHE A 191 -14.93 -3.02 -2.09
N ASP A 192 -16.11 -3.00 -1.45
CA ASP A 192 -16.38 -3.80 -0.25
C ASP A 192 -16.24 -5.31 -0.49
N ARG A 193 -16.43 -5.80 -1.72
CA ARG A 193 -16.16 -7.21 -2.07
C ARG A 193 -14.72 -7.62 -1.78
N TYR A 194 -13.76 -6.72 -1.98
CA TYR A 194 -12.33 -6.98 -1.74
C TYR A 194 -11.87 -6.53 -0.35
N PHE A 195 -12.56 -5.55 0.25
CA PHE A 195 -12.16 -4.92 1.49
C PHE A 195 -12.30 -5.84 2.70
N ALA A 196 -11.20 -6.03 3.42
CA ALA A 196 -11.13 -6.89 4.59
C ALA A 196 -11.59 -6.21 5.88
N ARG A 197 -12.20 -5.02 5.78
CA ARG A 197 -12.70 -4.21 6.92
C ARG A 197 -11.62 -3.86 7.93
N ARG A 198 -10.38 -3.75 7.44
CA ARG A 198 -9.21 -3.32 8.20
C ARG A 198 -8.49 -2.24 7.44
N SER A 199 -8.14 -1.17 8.12
CA SER A 199 -7.39 -0.06 7.54
C SER A 199 -6.46 0.56 8.58
N ILE A 200 -5.53 1.36 8.09
CA ILE A 200 -4.75 2.28 8.91
C ILE A 200 -5.14 3.67 8.47
N ALA A 201 -5.77 4.44 9.35
CA ALA A 201 -6.04 5.85 9.09
C ALA A 201 -4.76 6.64 9.31
N VAL A 202 -4.47 7.59 8.43
CA VAL A 202 -3.24 8.39 8.48
C VAL A 202 -3.55 9.86 8.21
N GLY A 203 -2.92 10.74 8.98
CA GLY A 203 -3.00 12.18 8.86
C GLY A 203 -1.64 12.83 9.07
N PHE A 204 -1.47 14.04 8.54
CA PHE A 204 -0.36 14.88 8.96
C PHE A 204 -0.68 15.45 10.34
N HIS A 205 0.32 15.50 11.23
CA HIS A 205 0.13 16.24 12.48
C HIS A 205 -0.28 17.69 12.17
N PRO A 206 -1.21 18.27 12.95
CA PRO A 206 -1.59 19.67 12.86
C PRO A 206 -0.39 20.62 12.99
#